data_AF-A0A1W9V5U8-F1
#
_entry.id   AF-A0A1W9V5U8-F1
#
_cell.length_a   1.000
_cell.length_b   1.000
_cell.length_c   1.000
_cell.angle_alpha   90.00
_cell.angle_beta   90.00
_cell.angle_gamma   90.00
#
_symmetry.space_group_name_H-M   'P 1'
#
loop_
_entity.id
_entity.type
_entity.pdbx_description
1 polymer ?
#
loop_
_entity_poly.entity_id
_entity_poly.type
_entity_poly.pdbx_seq_one_letter_code
_entity_poly.pdbx_strand_id
1 'polypeptide(L)' 'MPRALRGNSDLITFNMSTKENFASFKDSSSSTFVFVESFDNSEFDVRVGTITDSNHFATKHADSDKDLNSKLNNIFLKV' A
#
# COMPACT_ATOMS: atom_id res chain seq x y z
N MET A 1 -23.10 -28.74 -0.40
CA MET A 1 -21.93 -28.22 0.34
C MET A 1 -22.03 -26.70 0.36
N PRO A 2 -22.20 -26.03 1.52
CA PRO A 2 -22.20 -24.56 1.55
C PRO A 2 -20.78 -24.05 1.34
N ARG A 3 -20.63 -23.12 0.40
CA ARG A 3 -19.39 -22.44 0.03
C ARG A 3 -18.97 -21.56 1.23
N ALA A 4 -17.77 -21.78 1.77
CA ALA A 4 -17.22 -20.91 2.80
C ALA A 4 -17.17 -19.47 2.25
N LEU A 5 -17.85 -18.56 2.95
CA LEU A 5 -17.71 -17.13 2.77
C LEU A 5 -16.23 -16.81 3.01
N ARG A 6 -15.50 -16.35 1.99
CA ARG A 6 -14.16 -15.77 2.14
C ARG A 6 -14.34 -14.59 3.10
N GLY A 7 -13.97 -14.81 4.36
CA GLY A 7 -13.95 -13.76 5.37
C GLY A 7 -13.09 -12.60 4.88
N ASN A 8 -13.61 -11.39 5.12
CA ASN A 8 -12.96 -10.09 5.03
C ASN A 8 -11.47 -10.12 4.69
N SER A 9 -11.12 -9.56 3.53
CA SER A 9 -9.75 -9.18 3.19
C SER A 9 -9.12 -8.44 4.37
N ASP A 10 -8.10 -9.02 4.99
CA ASP A 10 -7.28 -8.30 5.95
C ASP A 10 -6.65 -7.12 5.20
N LEU A 11 -7.21 -5.93 5.42
CA LEU A 11 -6.80 -4.71 4.76
C LEU A 11 -5.38 -4.36 5.18
N ILE A 12 -4.52 -4.08 4.20
CA ILE A 12 -3.21 -3.51 4.45
C ILE A 12 -3.42 -2.21 5.25
N THR A 13 -2.89 -2.15 6.47
CA THR A 13 -2.95 -0.94 7.28
C THR A 13 -1.76 -0.07 6.95
N PHE A 14 -2.01 1.02 6.22
CA PHE A 14 -1.00 2.02 5.93
C PHE A 14 -0.79 2.95 7.12
N ASN A 15 0.45 3.04 7.58
CA ASN A 15 0.91 4.00 8.57
C ASN A 15 2.33 4.44 8.21
N MET A 16 2.42 5.45 7.36
CA MET A 16 3.67 6.02 6.87
C MET A 16 3.73 7.52 7.18
N SER A 17 4.91 8.02 7.53
CA SER A 17 5.16 9.46 7.61
C SER A 17 5.70 9.97 6.27
N THR A 18 5.30 11.19 5.88
CA THR A 18 5.89 11.90 4.73
C THR A 18 7.38 12.18 4.91
N LYS A 19 7.92 12.07 6.13
CA LYS A 19 9.37 12.18 6.38
C LYS A 19 10.13 10.88 6.12
N GLU A 20 9.43 9.75 5.98
CA GLU A 20 10.00 8.47 5.61
C GLU A 20 9.99 8.36 4.10
N ASN A 21 11.16 8.18 3.51
CA ASN A 21 11.29 8.07 2.05
C ASN A 21 11.02 6.65 1.53
N PHE A 22 10.85 5.67 2.43
CA PHE A 22 10.56 4.29 2.07
C PHE A 22 9.77 3.58 3.18
N ALA A 23 8.75 2.83 2.78
CA ALA A 23 8.03 1.88 3.62
C ALA A 23 7.61 0.65 2.82
N SER A 24 7.44 -0.48 3.51
CA SER A 24 6.88 -1.69 2.91
C SER A 24 5.82 -2.30 3.81
N PHE A 25 4.74 -2.78 3.19
CA PHE A 25 3.60 -3.36 3.87
C PHE A 25 3.31 -4.74 3.27
N LYS A 26 3.04 -5.72 4.12
CA LYS A 26 2.69 -7.08 3.68
C LYS A 26 1.21 -7.31 3.92
N ASP A 27 0.52 -7.79 2.90
CA ASP A 27 -0.83 -8.35 3.05
C ASP A 27 -0.74 -9.66 3.84
N SER A 28 -1.44 -9.75 4.98
CA SER A 28 -1.41 -10.96 5.82
C SER A 28 -2.09 -12.17 5.17
N SER A 29 -3.01 -11.92 4.24
CA SER A 29 -3.79 -12.94 3.55
C SER A 29 -3.08 -13.49 2.29
N SER A 30 -2.05 -12.81 1.81
CA SER A 30 -1.31 -13.19 0.61
C SER A 30 0.21 -13.06 0.77
N SER A 31 0.95 -13.37 -0.29
CA SER A 31 2.40 -13.09 -0.36
C SER A 31 2.68 -11.74 -1.01
N THR A 32 1.68 -10.88 -1.11
CA THR A 32 1.77 -9.57 -1.77
C THR A 32 2.37 -8.54 -0.81
N PHE A 33 3.30 -7.77 -1.34
CA PHE A 33 3.91 -6.63 -0.71
C PHE A 33 3.51 -5.37 -1.46
N VAL A 34 3.31 -4.30 -0.70
CA VAL A 34 3.18 -2.94 -1.19
C VAL A 34 4.41 -2.18 -0.73
N PHE A 35 5.17 -1.64 -1.68
CA PHE A 35 6.30 -0.77 -1.42
C PHE A 35 5.87 0.65 -1.72
N VAL A 36 6.21 1.57 -0.83
CA VAL A 36 5.99 3.00 -1.01
C VAL A 36 7.35 3.66 -0.91
N GLU A 37 7.80 4.29 -1.98
CA GLU A 37 9.09 4.96 -2.06
C GLU A 37 8.94 6.40 -2.54
N SER A 38 9.80 7.28 -2.07
CA SER A 38 9.82 8.68 -2.47
C SER A 38 11.26 9.19 -2.53
N PHE A 39 11.54 10.05 -3.52
CA PHE A 39 12.83 10.73 -3.64
C PHE A 39 12.83 12.12 -2.98
N ASP A 40 11.67 12.77 -2.92
CA ASP A 40 11.50 14.18 -2.52
C ASP A 40 10.56 14.37 -1.33
N ASN A 41 10.05 13.27 -0.75
CA ASN A 41 9.07 13.24 0.32
C ASN A 41 7.74 13.96 -0.01
N SER A 42 7.44 14.14 -1.30
CA SER A 42 6.23 14.80 -1.80
C SER A 42 5.51 13.92 -2.82
N GLU A 43 6.24 13.26 -3.72
CA GLU A 43 5.76 12.24 -4.63
C GLU A 43 6.15 10.85 -4.16
N PHE A 44 5.15 10.00 -3.96
CA PHE A 44 5.28 8.64 -3.44
C PHE A 44 4.88 7.64 -4.51
N ASP A 45 5.85 6.87 -5.00
CA ASP A 45 5.63 5.76 -5.89
C ASP A 45 5.22 4.52 -5.11
N VAL A 46 4.10 3.94 -5.52
CA VAL A 46 3.54 2.71 -4.96
C VAL A 46 3.84 1.59 -5.94
N ARG A 47 4.51 0.54 -5.44
CA ARG A 47 4.78 -0.70 -6.17
C ARG A 47 4.10 -1.86 -5.50
N VAL A 48 3.64 -2.83 -6.27
CA VAL A 48 2.95 -4.02 -5.76
C VAL A 48 3.57 -5.28 -6.36
N GLY A 49 3.79 -6.30 -5.53
CA GLY A 49 4.31 -7.58 -5.98
C GLY A 49 4.85 -8.44 -4.85
N THR A 50 5.99 -9.07 -5.06
CA THR A 50 6.74 -9.87 -4.09
C THR A 50 8.00 -9.12 -3.63
N ILE A 51 8.74 -9.70 -2.68
CA ILE A 51 10.04 -9.16 -2.24
C ILE A 51 11.05 -9.05 -3.40
N THR A 52 11.02 -9.99 -4.35
CA THR A 52 12.02 -10.08 -5.42
C THR A 52 11.55 -9.49 -6.74
N ASP A 53 10.25 -9.28 -6.91
CA ASP A 53 9.65 -8.79 -8.14
C ASP A 53 8.43 -7.92 -7.82
N SER A 54 8.51 -6.63 -8.09
CA SER A 54 7.42 -5.68 -7.89
C SER A 54 7.31 -4.72 -9.06
N ASN A 55 6.07 -4.39 -9.43
CA ASN A 55 5.77 -3.48 -10.53
C ASN A 55 5.20 -2.17 -9.99
N HIS A 56 5.52 -1.07 -10.66
CA HIS A 56 4.90 0.22 -10.37
C HIS A 56 3.38 0.11 -10.55
N PHE A 57 2.64 0.64 -9.58
CA PHE A 57 1.19 0.60 -9.55
C PHE A 57 0.59 2.00 -9.66
N ALA A 58 1.09 2.97 -8.89
CA ALA A 58 0.63 4.35 -8.95
C ALA A 58 1.63 5.31 -8.29
N THR A 59 1.63 6.57 -8.72
CA THR A 59 2.27 7.68 -7.99
C THR A 59 1.22 8.47 -7.22
N LYS A 60 1.54 8.90 -6.00
CA LYS A 60 0.71 9.77 -5.16
C LYS A 60 1.50 10.97 -4.68
N HIS A 61 0.96 12.14 -4.94
CA HIS A 61 1.42 13.35 -4.27
C HIS A 61 0.78 13.43 -2.88
N ALA A 62 1.51 13.83 -1.84
CA ALA A 62 0.95 14.07 -0.50
C ALA A 62 1.77 15.07 0.31
N ASP A 63 1.08 16.03 0.94
CA ASP A 63 1.70 17.09 1.76
C ASP A 63 1.65 16.80 3.27
N SER A 64 1.01 15.70 3.68
CA SER A 64 0.91 15.30 5.07
C SER A 64 0.70 13.80 5.23
N ASP A 65 1.10 13.28 6.40
CA ASP A 65 0.96 11.87 6.76
C ASP A 65 -0.50 11.41 6.65
N LYS A 66 -1.45 12.24 7.08
CA LYS A 66 -2.88 11.93 6.98
C LYS A 66 -3.35 11.79 5.54
N ASP A 67 -2.91 12.69 4.65
CA ASP A 67 -3.27 12.67 3.23
C ASP A 67 -2.64 11.47 2.52
N LEU A 68 -1.35 11.20 2.77
CA LEU A 68 -0.64 10.03 2.25
C LEU A 68 -1.34 8.74 2.62
N ASN A 69 -1.58 8.50 3.91
CA ASN A 69 -2.21 7.27 4.37
C ASN A 69 -3.66 7.15 3.86
N SER A 70 -4.41 8.25 3.74
CA SER A 70 -5.75 8.22 3.13
C SER A 70 -5.70 7.83 1.65
N LYS A 71 -4.77 8.40 0.88
CA LYS A 71 -4.56 8.08 -0.54
C LYS A 71 -4.14 6.62 -0.74
N LEU A 72 -3.25 6.10 0.09
CA LEU A 72 -2.83 4.70 0.07
C LEU A 72 -4.01 3.78 0.38
N ASN A 73 -4.77 4.03 1.46
CA ASN A 73 -5.96 3.24 1.78
C ASN A 73 -6.99 3.23 0.62
N ASN A 74 -7.22 4.37 -0.03
CA ASN A 74 -8.17 4.47 -1.15
C ASN A 74 -7.76 3.65 -2.39
N ILE A 75 -6.48 3.39 -2.59
CA ILE A 75 -5.99 2.53 -3.68
C ILE A 75 -6.44 1.09 -3.45
N PHE A 76 -6.36 0.60 -2.21
CA PHE A 76 -6.56 -0.81 -1.88
C PHE A 76 -7.96 -1.14 -1.36
N LEU A 77 -8.79 -0.13 -1.06
CA LEU A 77 -10.21 -0.29 -0.70
C LEU A 77 -11.16 -0.39 -1.91
N LYS A 78 -10.67 -0.19 -3.14
CA LYS A 78 -11.48 -0.16 -4.37
C LYS A 78 -11.50 -1.48 -5.17
N VAL A 79 -11.31 -2.63 -4.51
CA VAL A 79 -11.36 -3.96 -5.13
C VAL A 79 -12.59 -4.73 -4.68
#